data_AF-A0A958YJL8-F1
#
_entry.id   AF-A0A958YJL8-F1
#
_cell.length_a   1.000
_cell.length_b   1.000
_cell.length_c   1.000
_cell.angle_alpha   90.00
_cell.angle_beta   90.00
_cell.angle_gamma   90.00
#
_symmetry.space_group_name_H-M   'P 1'
#
loop_
_entity.id
_entity.type
_entity.pdbx_description
1 polymer ?
#
loop_
_entity_poly.entity_id
_entity_poly.type
_entity_poly.pdbx_seq_one_letter_code
_entity_poly.pdbx_strand_id
1 'polypeptide(L)'
;DFSKRLQKVIDFYGETASSFSEKIGVQRSSISHILSGRNKPSLDFVLKILSFYPEVELYWLLNGKGHFPSQNKETETKPSLPPTITHITDKEKSTSNQDIERIVIFYKDGTFKNFVP
;
A
#
# COMPACT_ATOMS: atom_id res chain seq x y z
N ASP A 1 2.52 9.24 -21.12
CA ASP A 1 1.34 10.10 -21.00
C ASP A 1 0.31 9.43 -20.10
N PHE A 2 -0.38 10.18 -19.26
CA PHE A 2 -1.32 9.65 -18.25
C PHE A 2 -2.47 8.91 -18.92
N SER A 3 -3.08 9.51 -19.94
CA SER A 3 -4.26 8.96 -20.64
C SER A 3 -3.97 7.59 -21.27
N LYS A 4 -2.78 7.40 -21.84
CA LYS A 4 -2.34 6.10 -22.39
C LYS A 4 -2.21 5.03 -21.30
N ARG A 5 -1.75 5.40 -20.11
CA ARG A 5 -1.62 4.47 -18.98
C ARG A 5 -2.96 4.16 -18.35
N LEU A 6 -3.85 5.15 -18.24
CA LEU A 6 -5.24 4.93 -17.85
C LEU A 6 -5.94 3.97 -18.83
N GLN A 7 -5.77 4.17 -20.14
CA GLN A 7 -6.31 3.25 -21.15
C GLN A 7 -5.76 1.84 -20.96
N LYS A 8 -4.45 1.69 -20.73
CA LYS A 8 -3.83 0.38 -20.44
C LYS A 8 -4.43 -0.30 -19.21
N VAL A 9 -4.78 0.45 -18.16
CA VAL A 9 -5.46 -0.09 -16.97
C VAL A 9 -6.85 -0.58 -17.36
N ILE A 10 -7.64 0.25 -18.05
CA ILE A 10 -9.01 -0.10 -18.51
C ILE A 10 -8.99 -1.39 -19.34
N ASP A 11 -8.06 -1.46 -20.31
CA ASP A 11 -7.92 -2.62 -21.20
C ASP A 11 -7.48 -3.88 -20.45
N PHE A 12 -6.57 -3.75 -19.48
CA PHE A 12 -6.05 -4.88 -18.69
C PHE A 12 -7.14 -5.58 -17.89
N TYR A 13 -8.10 -4.84 -17.33
CA TYR A 13 -9.25 -5.43 -16.62
C TYR A 13 -10.42 -5.77 -17.56
N GLY A 14 -10.29 -5.55 -18.87
CA GLY A 14 -11.36 -5.80 -19.84
C GLY A 14 -12.60 -4.92 -19.63
N GLU A 15 -12.43 -3.72 -19.08
CA GLU A 15 -13.52 -2.82 -18.77
C GLU A 15 -13.80 -1.84 -19.91
N THR A 16 -15.03 -1.34 -19.98
CA THR A 16 -15.36 -0.18 -20.82
C THR A 16 -15.15 1.12 -20.02
N ALA A 17 -15.00 2.25 -20.70
CA ALA A 17 -14.94 3.56 -20.03
C ALA A 17 -16.17 3.82 -19.13
N SER A 18 -17.35 3.31 -19.53
CA SER A 18 -18.59 3.42 -18.74
C SER A 18 -18.51 2.60 -17.46
N SER A 19 -18.21 1.30 -17.56
CA SER A 19 -18.12 0.41 -16.39
C SER A 19 -16.99 0.81 -15.44
N PHE A 20 -15.86 1.27 -15.98
CA PHE A 20 -14.75 1.80 -15.20
C PHE A 20 -15.19 3.02 -14.38
N SER A 21 -15.89 3.98 -15.01
CA SER A 21 -16.36 5.19 -14.32
C SER A 21 -17.34 4.89 -13.18
N GLU A 22 -18.23 3.93 -13.40
CA GLU A 22 -19.20 3.49 -12.40
C GLU A 22 -18.50 2.81 -11.23
N LYS A 23 -17.53 1.94 -11.51
CA LYS A 23 -16.76 1.21 -10.49
C LYS A 23 -16.01 2.16 -9.56
N ILE A 24 -15.33 3.17 -10.10
CA ILE A 24 -14.56 4.12 -9.28
C ILE A 24 -15.41 5.31 -8.79
N GLY A 25 -16.71 5.36 -9.08
CA GLY A 25 -17.61 6.41 -8.61
C GLY A 25 -17.29 7.79 -9.16
N VAL A 26 -17.06 7.89 -10.47
CA VAL A 26 -16.83 9.16 -11.18
C VAL A 26 -17.74 9.26 -12.40
N GLN A 27 -17.92 10.48 -12.92
CA GLN A 27 -18.77 10.68 -14.09
C GLN A 27 -18.12 10.11 -15.37
N ARG A 28 -18.92 9.47 -16.24
CA ARG A 28 -18.46 8.96 -17.56
C ARG A 28 -17.75 10.03 -18.40
N SER A 29 -18.23 11.27 -18.35
CA SER A 29 -17.61 12.41 -19.03
C SER A 29 -16.20 12.70 -18.52
N SER A 30 -15.93 12.51 -17.22
CA SER A 30 -14.59 12.66 -16.64
C SER A 30 -13.59 11.70 -17.28
N ILE A 31 -13.97 10.43 -17.49
CA ILE A 31 -13.13 9.45 -18.18
C ILE A 31 -12.87 9.89 -19.63
N SER A 32 -13.91 10.27 -20.35
CA SER A 32 -13.80 10.72 -21.76
C SER A 32 -12.87 11.93 -21.93
N HIS A 33 -13.00 12.94 -21.07
CA HIS A 33 -12.16 14.14 -21.13
C HIS A 33 -10.69 13.88 -20.76
N ILE A 34 -10.44 12.94 -19.85
CA ILE A 34 -9.08 12.52 -19.51
C ILE A 34 -8.48 11.69 -20.65
N LEU A 35 -9.20 10.72 -21.20
CA LEU A 35 -8.71 9.87 -22.29
C LEU A 35 -8.41 10.66 -23.57
N SER A 36 -9.17 11.72 -23.85
CA SER A 36 -8.91 12.65 -24.96
C SER A 36 -7.75 13.63 -24.70
N GLY A 37 -7.18 13.64 -23.49
CA GLY A 37 -6.06 14.51 -23.12
C GLY A 37 -6.43 15.97 -22.90
N ARG A 38 -7.72 16.32 -22.94
CA ARG A 38 -8.19 17.70 -22.71
C ARG A 38 -8.09 18.10 -21.24
N ASN A 39 -8.26 17.13 -20.34
CA ASN A 39 -8.26 17.37 -18.89
C ASN A 39 -7.17 16.56 -18.19
N LYS A 40 -6.57 17.17 -17.15
CA LYS A 40 -5.73 16.46 -16.18
C LYS A 40 -6.61 15.78 -15.12
N PRO A 41 -6.20 14.61 -14.59
CA PRO A 41 -6.91 13.97 -13.48
C PRO A 41 -6.80 14.82 -12.21
N SER A 42 -7.83 14.79 -11.37
CA SER A 42 -7.76 15.33 -10.00
C SER A 42 -7.05 14.35 -9.07
N LEU A 43 -6.64 14.80 -7.88
CA LEU A 43 -6.09 13.90 -6.86
C LEU A 43 -7.10 12.84 -6.43
N ASP A 44 -8.35 13.22 -6.15
CA ASP A 44 -9.44 12.28 -5.81
C ASP A 44 -9.61 11.18 -6.86
N PHE A 45 -9.56 11.56 -8.14
CA PHE A 45 -9.64 10.61 -9.25
C PHE A 45 -8.51 9.58 -9.21
N VAL A 46 -7.27 10.04 -9.00
CA VAL A 46 -6.09 9.16 -8.91
C VAL A 46 -6.19 8.24 -7.70
N LEU A 47 -6.58 8.75 -6.54
CA LEU A 47 -6.72 7.95 -5.32
C LEU A 47 -7.78 6.86 -5.47
N LYS A 48 -8.92 7.18 -6.11
CA LYS A 48 -9.96 6.19 -6.44
C LYS A 48 -9.42 5.07 -7.34
N ILE A 49 -8.64 5.39 -8.37
CA ILE A 49 -8.01 4.35 -9.20
C ILE A 49 -7.15 3.42 -8.33
N LEU A 50 -6.32 3.98 -7.46
CA LEU A 50 -5.41 3.19 -6.62
C LEU A 50 -6.14 2.35 -5.57
N SER A 51 -7.32 2.78 -5.10
CA SER A 51 -8.13 2.01 -4.15
C SER A 51 -8.88 0.85 -4.79
N PHE A 52 -9.27 0.96 -6.07
CA PHE A 52 -10.02 -0.09 -6.77
C PHE A 52 -9.14 -1.04 -7.60
N TYR A 53 -7.95 -0.60 -8.03
CA TYR A 53 -7.06 -1.37 -8.89
C TYR A 53 -5.70 -1.54 -8.19
N PRO A 54 -5.54 -2.56 -7.33
CA PRO A 54 -4.34 -2.74 -6.52
C PRO A 54 -3.06 -2.94 -7.34
N GLU A 55 -3.17 -3.43 -8.55
CA GLU A 55 -2.05 -3.65 -9.48
C GLU A 55 -1.52 -2.34 -10.08
N VAL A 56 -2.22 -1.21 -9.87
CA VAL A 56 -1.80 0.12 -10.30
C VAL A 56 -0.92 0.76 -9.23
N GLU A 57 0.28 1.16 -9.65
CA GLU A 57 1.24 1.91 -8.83
C GLU A 57 1.20 3.40 -9.20
N LEU A 58 1.26 4.28 -8.18
CA LEU A 58 1.05 5.72 -8.34
C LEU A 58 2.12 6.36 -9.25
N TYR A 59 3.39 6.03 -9.01
CA TYR A 59 4.51 6.60 -9.76
C TYR A 59 4.49 6.13 -11.21
N TRP A 60 4.12 4.87 -11.47
CA TRP A 60 3.87 4.39 -12.81
C TRP A 60 2.72 5.13 -13.48
N LEU A 61 1.59 5.29 -12.80
CA LEU A 61 0.41 5.95 -13.37
C LEU A 61 0.68 7.43 -13.72
N LEU A 62 1.39 8.17 -12.85
CA LEU A 62 1.66 9.59 -13.04
C LEU A 62 2.90 9.87 -13.90
N ASN A 63 4.01 9.20 -13.65
CA ASN A 63 5.30 9.49 -14.25
C ASN A 63 5.68 8.49 -15.35
N GLY A 64 5.03 7.33 -15.42
CA GLY A 64 5.35 6.27 -16.39
C GLY A 64 6.62 5.50 -16.06
N LYS A 65 7.11 5.60 -14.83
CA LYS A 65 8.28 4.89 -14.34
C LYS A 65 7.85 3.74 -13.43
N GLY A 66 8.53 2.61 -13.51
CA GLY A 66 8.09 1.38 -12.86
C GLY A 66 7.30 0.50 -13.83
N HIS A 67 6.49 -0.41 -13.31
CA HIS A 67 5.81 -1.44 -14.10
C HIS A 67 4.35 -1.58 -13.70
N PHE A 68 3.51 -1.86 -14.69
CA PHE A 68 2.12 -2.24 -14.51
C PHE A 68 1.85 -3.49 -15.36
N PRO A 69 1.22 -4.53 -14.78
CA PRO A 69 0.74 -4.61 -13.38
C PRO A 69 1.89 -4.73 -12.36
N SER A 70 1.71 -4.18 -11.15
CA SER A 70 2.70 -4.28 -10.07
C SER A 70 2.66 -5.68 -9.44
N GLN A 71 3.81 -6.32 -9.25
CA GLN A 71 3.90 -7.69 -8.74
C GLN A 71 3.75 -7.83 -7.21
N ASN A 72 3.71 -6.73 -6.45
CA ASN A 72 3.71 -6.76 -4.99
C ASN A 72 2.50 -6.02 -4.40
N LYS A 73 1.47 -6.75 -3.94
CA LYS A 73 0.54 -6.31 -2.88
C LYS A 73 0.03 -7.49 -2.05
N GLU A 74 0.93 -8.11 -1.28
CA GLU A 74 0.57 -8.74 -0.01
C GLU A 74 0.83 -7.76 1.14
N THR A 75 0.37 -6.51 1.06
CA THR A 75 0.40 -5.62 2.23
C THR A 75 -0.75 -4.63 2.20
N GLU A 76 -1.65 -4.85 3.15
CA GLU A 76 -2.46 -3.86 3.87
C GLU A 76 -3.75 -3.32 3.23
N THR A 77 -4.85 -3.99 3.55
CA THR A 77 -5.95 -3.40 4.33
C THR A 77 -6.88 -4.51 4.87
N LYS A 78 -6.46 -5.13 5.99
CA LYS A 78 -7.40 -5.60 7.01
C LYS A 78 -6.86 -5.08 8.34
N PRO A 79 -7.68 -4.44 9.19
CA PRO A 79 -7.30 -4.22 10.58
C PRO A 79 -7.19 -5.60 11.24
N SER A 80 -5.97 -6.15 11.23
CA SER A 80 -5.62 -7.24 12.13
C SER A 80 -5.77 -6.70 13.55
N LEU A 81 -6.62 -7.35 14.33
CA LEU A 81 -6.69 -7.16 15.79
C LEU A 81 -5.27 -7.11 16.39
N PRO A 82 -5.06 -6.35 17.48
CA PRO A 82 -3.76 -6.28 18.13
C PRO A 82 -3.27 -7.71 18.42
N PRO A 83 -1.97 -8.00 18.23
CA PRO A 83 -1.44 -9.30 18.60
C PRO A 83 -1.67 -9.48 20.10
N THR A 84 -2.56 -10.40 20.45
CA THR A 84 -2.59 -10.99 21.78
C THR A 84 -1.17 -11.49 22.04
N ILE A 85 -0.54 -10.96 23.09
CA ILE A 85 0.71 -11.51 23.62
C ILE A 85 0.37 -12.90 24.14
N THR A 86 0.46 -13.89 23.26
CA THR A 86 0.45 -15.29 23.67
C THR A 86 1.74 -15.51 24.43
N HIS A 87 1.61 -16.00 25.67
CA HIS A 87 2.72 -16.43 26.51
C HIS A 87 3.79 -17.16 25.69
N ILE A 88 4.97 -16.56 25.57
CA ILE A 88 6.17 -17.26 25.10
C ILE A 88 6.53 -18.25 26.21
N THR A 89 6.00 -19.46 26.08
CA THR A 89 6.43 -20.64 26.82
C THR A 89 7.05 -21.59 25.82
N ASP A 90 8.01 -21.11 25.04
CA ASP A 90 8.85 -21.99 24.25
C ASP A 90 10.31 -21.85 24.68
N LYS A 91 10.78 -23.02 25.08
CA LYS A 91 11.99 -23.33 25.80
C LYS A 91 13.08 -23.51 24.76
N GLU A 92 13.63 -22.43 24.23
CA GLU A 92 14.91 -22.49 23.52
C GLU A 92 16.03 -22.15 24.49
N LYS A 93 16.67 -23.23 24.95
CA LYS A 93 17.86 -23.23 25.77
C LYS A 93 19.04 -22.83 24.87
N SER A 94 19.23 -21.53 24.64
CA SER A 94 20.52 -21.01 24.17
C SER A 94 21.50 -21.06 25.35
N THR A 95 22.19 -22.20 25.46
CA THR A 95 23.41 -22.30 26.27
C THR A 95 24.48 -21.40 25.67
N SER A 96 24.54 -20.16 26.12
CA SER A 96 25.81 -19.48 26.30
C SER A 96 25.88 -19.07 27.76
N ASN A 97 26.83 -19.64 28.52
CA ASN A 97 27.27 -19.10 29.81
C ASN A 97 27.90 -17.73 29.56
N GLN A 98 27.08 -16.74 29.26
CA GLN A 98 27.48 -15.35 29.16
C GLN A 98 26.69 -14.61 30.22
N ASP A 99 27.42 -14.16 31.23
CA ASP A 99 26.88 -13.30 32.27
C ASP A 99 26.27 -12.06 31.61
N ILE A 100 25.08 -11.69 32.06
CA ILE A 100 24.38 -10.52 31.52
C ILE A 100 25.19 -9.28 31.89
N GLU A 101 25.77 -8.61 30.91
CA GLU A 101 26.54 -7.37 31.15
C GLU A 101 25.63 -6.17 31.40
N ARG A 102 24.50 -6.08 30.68
CA ARG A 102 23.58 -4.93 30.76
C ARG A 102 22.18 -5.25 30.24
N ILE A 103 21.17 -4.63 30.85
CA ILE A 103 19.79 -4.62 30.37
C ILE A 103 19.37 -3.17 30.08
N VAL A 104 18.78 -2.93 28.90
CA VAL A 104 18.20 -1.63 28.51
C VAL A 104 16.70 -1.79 28.24
N ILE A 105 15.87 -1.04 28.97
CA ILE A 105 14.41 -1.07 28.87
C ILE A 105 13.94 0.22 28.21
N PHE A 106 13.24 0.13 27.07
CA PHE A 106 12.64 1.26 26.37
C PHE A 106 11.16 1.40 26.72
N TYR A 107 10.72 2.62 27.01
CA TYR A 107 9.34 2.96 27.31
C TYR A 107 8.68 3.66 26.10
N LYS A 108 7.35 3.59 26.04
CA LYS A 108 6.56 4.17 24.94
C LYS A 108 6.62 5.70 24.90
N ASP A 109 7.00 6.35 26.00
CA ASP A 109 7.22 7.80 26.08
C ASP A 109 8.60 8.22 25.54
N GLY A 110 9.38 7.27 24.99
CA GLY A 110 10.71 7.50 24.44
C GLY A 110 11.82 7.50 25.49
N THR A 111 11.51 7.29 26.76
CA THR A 111 12.52 7.16 27.82
C THR A 111 13.11 5.75 27.84
N PHE A 112 14.27 5.59 28.48
CA PHE A 112 14.87 4.28 28.71
C PHE A 112 15.49 4.17 30.10
N LYS A 113 15.58 2.94 30.62
CA LYS A 113 16.32 2.61 31.84
C LYS A 113 17.43 1.61 31.53
N ASN A 114 18.59 1.83 32.14
CA ASN A 114 19.73 0.92 32.05
C ASN A 114 19.90 0.23 33.40
N PHE A 115 20.13 -1.07 33.38
CA PHE A 115 20.43 -1.88 34.55
C PHE A 115 21.72 -2.65 34.29
N VAL A 116 22.58 -2.65 35.31
CA VAL A 116 23.69 -3.59 35.44
C VAL A 116 23.26 -4.56 36.53
N PRO A 117 23.17 -5.88 36.26
CA PRO A 117 22.69 -6.86 37.22
C PRO A 117 23.43 -6.88 38.56
#